data_AF-Q38AP1-F1
#
_entry.id   AF-Q38AP1-F1
#
_cell.length_a   1.000
_cell.length_b   1.000
_cell.length_c   1.000
_cell.angle_alpha   90.00
_cell.angle_beta   90.00
_cell.angle_gamma   90.00
#
_symmetry.space_group_name_H-M   'P 1'
#
loop_
_entity.id
_entity.type
_entity.pdbx_description
1 polymer ?
#
loop_
_entity_poly.entity_id
_entity_poly.type
_entity_poly.pdbx_seq_one_letter_code
_entity_poly.pdbx_strand_id
1 'polypeptide(L)'
;MLSDKEVMNAAEAITRAYLTSLFSPPPTGARARTSQKHSFHFLSLIVQGQQVPLLPHGTAVGDEMQTLRGRCSELLRYDAQALHVLCCVVNMVQEGLLCTERDVYYRNTELFPNGQRDTHCSIERLCRWMSCVCPLPPASSAGERRRYTREDLRIGASGKSILLGNLAFDIPTVSATSTSLVSGGAQELPTCVPSAKVPSVEVNAKHHISGVLVSTTLGLHAHNFRAAGAGRGNGVTAALVVVEKESTLHTLADVKSALGSESISDRCAYLCSKGYPCRASRLFLRSLHRELPELPILVLVDGDPHGLRIALTFMGLFGEDINRGRRCQPAERVPELSTSVVAALLPIRWVGVRPSCLSHDNKGRAPLTEHDRRVLKQVIQRAKAALEGLPGTGSSFPLGQYCVGGGSAEDIIRVTLDEMLREAEWMQMMETKCCLQAYVEGPLRLIIDFLHR
;
A
#
# COMPACT_ATOMS: atom_id res chain seq x y z
N MET A 1 2.91 -14.36 -2.39
CA MET A 1 3.60 -14.72 -1.15
C MET A 1 4.56 -15.86 -1.44
N LEU A 2 5.61 -16.00 -0.65
CA LEU A 2 6.47 -17.18 -0.69
C LEU A 2 5.78 -18.35 0.00
N SER A 3 6.17 -19.57 -0.38
CA SER A 3 5.82 -20.78 0.35
C SER A 3 6.51 -20.79 1.71
N ASP A 4 5.93 -21.49 2.68
CA ASP A 4 6.50 -21.61 4.03
C ASP A 4 7.92 -22.20 3.98
N LYS A 5 8.15 -23.14 3.05
CA LYS A 5 9.48 -23.72 2.80
C LYS A 5 10.50 -22.68 2.32
N GLU A 6 10.11 -21.80 1.39
CA GLU A 6 11.01 -20.73 0.92
C GLU A 6 11.36 -19.74 2.04
N VAL A 7 10.37 -19.37 2.87
CA VAL A 7 10.61 -18.47 4.02
C VAL A 7 11.54 -19.13 5.04
N MET A 8 11.32 -20.40 5.38
CA MET A 8 12.15 -21.14 6.33
C MET A 8 13.58 -21.33 5.82
N ASN A 9 13.76 -21.64 4.53
CA ASN A 9 15.08 -21.74 3.92
C ASN A 9 15.83 -20.40 3.96
N ALA A 10 15.15 -19.29 3.66
CA ALA A 10 15.74 -17.97 3.75
C ALA A 10 16.12 -17.59 5.19
N ALA A 11 15.29 -17.96 6.16
CA ALA A 11 15.56 -17.78 7.58
C ALA A 11 16.82 -18.55 8.03
N GLU A 12 16.94 -19.82 7.65
CA GLU A 12 18.11 -20.64 7.95
C GLU A 12 19.38 -20.05 7.32
N ALA A 13 19.31 -19.62 6.06
CA ALA A 13 20.43 -19.01 5.36
C ALA A 13 20.94 -17.74 6.05
N ILE A 14 20.03 -16.87 6.53
CA ILE A 14 20.41 -15.68 7.31
C ILE A 14 21.10 -16.07 8.60
N THR A 15 20.51 -16.99 9.37
CA THR A 15 21.07 -17.41 10.66
C THR A 15 22.47 -18.00 10.48
N ARG A 16 22.67 -18.87 9.48
CA ARG A 16 23.98 -19.43 9.14
C ARG A 16 24.98 -18.34 8.74
N ALA A 17 24.58 -17.40 7.89
CA ALA A 17 25.43 -16.29 7.48
C ALA A 17 25.84 -15.44 8.69
N TYR A 18 24.89 -15.07 9.56
CA TYR A 18 25.14 -14.28 10.76
C TYR A 18 26.11 -14.96 11.72
N LEU A 19 25.88 -16.24 12.04
CA LEU A 19 26.77 -17.02 12.91
C LEU A 19 28.18 -17.16 12.29
N THR A 20 28.26 -17.43 10.99
CA THR A 20 29.55 -17.50 10.29
C THR A 20 30.31 -16.18 10.42
N SER A 21 29.63 -15.04 10.28
CA SER A 21 30.25 -13.72 10.46
C SER A 21 30.70 -13.44 11.90
N LEU A 22 30.04 -14.02 12.91
CA LEU A 22 30.42 -13.84 14.32
C LEU A 22 31.61 -14.72 14.73
N PHE A 23 31.71 -15.92 14.17
CA PHE A 23 32.70 -16.92 14.58
C PHE A 23 33.87 -17.09 13.60
N SER A 24 33.84 -16.44 12.43
CA SER A 24 34.99 -16.49 11.51
C SER A 24 36.18 -15.75 12.12
N PRO A 25 37.36 -16.39 12.23
CA PRO A 25 38.55 -15.71 12.72
C PRO A 25 38.93 -14.55 11.78
N PRO A 26 39.45 -13.43 12.31
CA PRO A 26 39.94 -12.35 11.47
C PRO A 26 41.01 -12.90 10.53
N PRO A 27 41.01 -12.53 9.23
CA PRO A 27 41.90 -13.12 8.25
C PRO A 27 43.36 -12.90 8.69
N THR A 28 44.03 -14.01 9.01
CA THR A 28 45.44 -14.03 9.35
C THR A 28 46.25 -13.80 8.07
N GLY A 29 46.66 -12.55 7.81
CA GLY A 29 47.74 -12.27 6.85
C GLY A 29 47.50 -11.25 5.72
N ALA A 30 46.56 -10.32 5.81
CA ALA A 30 46.45 -9.25 4.81
C ALA A 30 47.31 -8.03 5.19
N ARG A 31 48.59 -8.07 4.81
CA ARG A 31 49.46 -6.88 4.70
C ARG A 31 48.76 -5.85 3.82
N ALA A 32 48.66 -4.62 4.31
CA ALA A 32 48.10 -3.47 3.62
C ALA A 32 48.54 -3.43 2.13
N ARG A 33 47.62 -3.80 1.24
CA ARG A 33 47.70 -3.47 -0.17
C ARG A 33 46.37 -2.92 -0.62
N THR A 34 46.47 -1.69 -1.06
CA THR A 34 45.47 -0.90 -1.77
C THR A 34 44.88 -1.70 -2.93
N SER A 35 43.58 -1.53 -3.16
CA SER A 35 42.84 -2.00 -4.34
C SER A 35 42.61 -3.50 -4.47
N GLN A 36 41.63 -4.03 -3.72
CA GLN A 36 40.46 -4.73 -4.28
C GLN A 36 39.55 -5.18 -3.13
N LYS A 37 38.26 -4.88 -3.31
CA LYS A 37 37.14 -5.17 -2.41
C LYS A 37 37.07 -6.69 -2.17
N HIS A 38 37.01 -7.13 -0.92
CA HIS A 38 36.33 -8.33 -0.39
C HIS A 38 37.03 -8.78 0.91
N SER A 39 36.76 -8.09 2.03
CA SER A 39 37.19 -8.53 3.36
C SER A 39 36.00 -8.51 4.31
N PHE A 40 35.83 -9.65 5.00
CA PHE A 40 34.78 -10.06 5.93
C PHE A 40 34.57 -9.11 7.13
N HIS A 41 34.00 -7.94 6.89
CA HIS A 41 33.55 -7.06 7.97
C HIS A 41 32.04 -7.18 8.14
N PHE A 42 31.61 -7.52 9.37
CA PHE A 42 30.25 -7.44 9.93
C PHE A 42 29.13 -7.40 8.88
N LEU A 43 28.33 -8.47 8.74
CA LEU A 43 27.18 -8.53 7.82
C LEU A 43 26.22 -7.31 7.89
N SER A 44 26.24 -6.54 8.98
CA SER A 44 25.66 -5.18 9.09
C SER A 44 26.09 -4.20 7.97
N LEU A 45 27.27 -4.37 7.37
CA LEU A 45 27.84 -3.53 6.32
C LEU A 45 27.28 -3.80 4.92
N ILE A 46 26.69 -4.97 4.68
CA ILE A 46 26.08 -5.28 3.38
C ILE A 46 24.84 -4.40 3.12
N VAL A 47 24.23 -3.84 4.17
CA VAL A 47 22.97 -3.08 4.03
C VAL A 47 23.19 -1.54 4.00
N GLN A 48 24.35 -1.02 4.41
CA GLN A 48 24.56 0.45 4.50
C GLN A 48 25.81 1.02 3.81
N GLY A 49 26.72 0.24 3.23
CA GLY A 49 27.82 0.80 2.44
C GLY A 49 28.80 1.72 3.20
N GLN A 50 28.72 1.82 4.53
CA GLN A 50 29.61 2.64 5.34
C GLN A 50 30.67 1.78 6.01
N GLN A 51 31.91 1.75 5.50
CA GLN A 51 33.03 1.14 6.20
C GLN A 51 33.19 1.71 7.62
N VAL A 52 33.19 0.85 8.64
CA VAL A 52 33.65 1.21 9.97
C VAL A 52 35.19 1.29 9.93
N PRO A 53 35.83 2.35 10.43
CA PRO A 53 37.29 2.40 10.51
C PRO A 53 37.78 1.25 11.40
N LEU A 54 38.82 0.56 10.93
CA LEU A 54 39.59 -0.36 11.77
C LEU A 54 40.03 0.36 13.05
N LEU A 55 39.94 -0.34 14.19
CA LEU A 55 40.54 0.10 15.46
C LEU A 55 41.96 0.60 15.17
N PRO A 56 42.29 1.89 15.43
CA PRO A 56 43.65 2.36 15.30
C PRO A 56 44.53 1.54 16.25
N HIS A 57 45.60 0.95 15.74
CA HIS A 57 46.71 0.53 16.59
C HIS A 57 47.40 1.81 17.08
N GLY A 58 46.85 2.39 18.15
CA GLY A 58 47.31 3.64 18.73
C GLY A 58 46.30 4.15 19.75
N THR A 59 46.79 4.77 20.82
CA THR A 59 46.02 5.33 21.94
C THR A 59 44.96 6.31 21.46
N ALA A 60 43.76 5.82 21.17
CA ALA A 60 42.60 6.66 20.90
C ALA A 60 42.24 7.42 22.18
N VAL A 61 42.21 8.74 22.08
CA VAL A 61 41.75 9.64 23.14
C VAL A 61 40.29 9.32 23.44
N GLY A 62 39.90 9.30 24.73
CA GLY A 62 38.70 8.62 25.23
C GLY A 62 37.37 8.89 24.48
N ASP A 63 37.23 10.06 23.87
CA ASP A 63 36.02 10.50 23.16
C ASP A 63 35.79 9.75 21.83
N GLU A 64 36.85 9.44 21.07
CA GLU A 64 36.74 8.64 19.84
C GLU A 64 36.36 7.20 20.15
N MET A 65 36.93 6.63 21.23
CA MET A 65 36.66 5.26 21.64
C MET A 65 35.24 5.10 22.16
N GLN A 66 34.70 6.13 22.83
CA GLN A 66 33.32 6.18 23.29
C GLN A 66 32.34 6.30 22.11
N THR A 67 32.66 7.14 21.12
CA THR A 67 31.91 7.27 19.86
C THR A 67 31.87 5.95 19.09
N LEU A 68 33.01 5.26 18.95
CA LEU A 68 33.08 3.94 18.30
C LEU A 68 32.24 2.89 19.03
N ARG A 69 32.32 2.83 20.37
CA ARG A 69 31.48 1.93 21.18
C ARG A 69 29.98 2.22 21.00
N GLY A 70 29.60 3.50 20.97
CA GLY A 70 28.21 3.92 20.72
C GLY A 70 27.70 3.40 19.38
N ARG A 71 28.46 3.61 18.30
CA ARG A 71 28.12 3.11 16.96
C ARG A 71 28.00 1.58 16.91
N CYS A 72 28.92 0.86 17.55
CA CYS A 72 28.83 -0.60 17.63
C CYS A 72 27.57 -1.06 18.38
N SER A 73 27.22 -0.41 19.49
CA SER A 73 26.01 -0.72 20.26
C SER A 73 24.73 -0.49 19.46
N GLU A 74 24.64 0.60 18.71
CA GLU A 74 23.51 0.86 17.81
C GLU A 74 23.40 -0.18 16.70
N LEU A 75 24.50 -0.54 16.05
CA LEU A 75 24.53 -1.57 15.00
C LEU A 75 24.08 -2.94 15.54
N LEU A 76 24.58 -3.32 16.72
CA LEU A 76 24.15 -4.55 17.40
C LEU A 76 22.66 -4.53 17.74
N ARG A 77 22.12 -3.37 18.16
CA ARG A 77 20.67 -3.22 18.39
C ARG A 77 19.88 -3.41 17.10
N TYR A 78 20.31 -2.87 15.97
CA TYR A 78 19.62 -3.06 14.69
C TYR A 78 19.64 -4.51 14.22
N ASP A 79 20.75 -5.22 14.43
CA ASP A 79 20.85 -6.64 14.09
C ASP A 79 19.98 -7.48 15.03
N ALA A 80 19.99 -7.19 16.34
CA ALA A 80 19.11 -7.83 17.32
C ALA A 80 17.62 -7.62 16.99
N GLN A 81 17.24 -6.39 16.61
CA GLN A 81 15.89 -6.08 16.15
C GLN A 81 15.51 -6.91 14.91
N ALA A 82 16.36 -6.96 13.88
CA ALA A 82 16.09 -7.74 12.67
C ALA A 82 15.99 -9.26 12.94
N LEU A 83 16.85 -9.80 13.82
CA LEU A 83 16.79 -11.20 14.24
C LEU A 83 15.55 -11.50 15.09
N HIS A 84 15.08 -10.53 15.91
CA HIS A 84 13.82 -10.68 16.63
C HIS A 84 12.63 -10.72 15.67
N VAL A 85 12.61 -9.86 14.65
CA VAL A 85 11.61 -9.94 13.56
C VAL A 85 11.68 -11.31 12.88
N LEU A 86 12.89 -11.81 12.56
CA LEU A 86 13.08 -13.13 11.95
C LEU A 86 12.49 -14.26 12.82
N CYS A 87 12.74 -14.22 14.13
CA CYS A 87 12.17 -15.18 15.08
C CYS A 87 10.64 -15.13 15.09
N CYS A 88 10.05 -13.93 15.07
CA CYS A 88 8.60 -13.78 14.94
C CYS A 88 8.09 -14.39 13.64
N VAL A 89 8.75 -14.14 12.50
CA VAL A 89 8.38 -14.71 11.19
C VAL A 89 8.40 -16.23 11.22
N VAL A 90 9.47 -16.82 11.75
CA VAL A 90 9.61 -18.29 11.86
C VAL A 90 8.47 -18.90 12.68
N ASN A 91 8.18 -18.32 13.85
CA ASN A 91 7.08 -18.81 14.70
C ASN A 91 5.72 -18.71 13.99
N MET A 92 5.45 -17.59 13.30
CA MET A 92 4.20 -17.43 12.54
C MET A 92 4.08 -18.41 11.38
N VAL A 93 5.17 -18.68 10.66
CA VAL A 93 5.19 -19.66 9.59
C VAL A 93 4.92 -21.07 10.13
N GLN A 94 5.51 -21.43 11.27
CA GLN A 94 5.29 -22.74 11.90
C GLN A 94 3.85 -22.92 12.40
N GLU A 95 3.23 -21.84 12.90
CA GLU A 95 1.84 -21.84 13.38
C GLU A 95 0.80 -21.67 12.25
N GLY A 96 1.23 -21.41 11.01
CA GLY A 96 0.32 -21.12 9.89
C GLY A 96 -0.43 -19.79 10.05
N LEU A 97 0.17 -18.82 10.76
CA LEU A 97 -0.43 -17.53 11.09
C LEU A 97 0.17 -16.38 10.28
N LEU A 98 -0.58 -15.28 10.24
CA LEU A 98 -0.13 -13.96 9.79
C LEU A 98 -0.06 -13.04 10.99
N CYS A 99 0.92 -12.13 11.00
CA CYS A 99 0.99 -11.09 12.01
C CYS A 99 1.08 -9.69 11.38
N THR A 100 0.89 -8.66 12.18
CA THR A 100 1.05 -7.27 11.79
C THR A 100 2.33 -6.69 12.40
N GLU A 101 2.76 -5.54 11.89
CA GLU A 101 3.84 -4.74 12.51
C GLU A 101 3.59 -4.44 13.99
N ARG A 102 2.32 -4.25 14.38
CA ARG A 102 1.97 -3.97 15.77
C ARG A 102 2.20 -5.20 16.64
N ASP A 103 1.88 -6.39 16.13
CA ASP A 103 2.08 -7.64 16.86
C ASP A 103 3.57 -7.89 17.10
N VAL A 104 4.42 -7.59 16.10
CA VAL A 104 5.89 -7.65 16.27
C VAL A 104 6.37 -6.64 17.30
N TYR A 105 5.87 -5.41 17.27
CA TYR A 105 6.24 -4.37 18.23
C TYR A 105 5.86 -4.75 19.67
N TYR A 106 4.62 -5.21 19.90
CA TYR A 106 4.12 -5.51 21.24
C TYR A 106 4.75 -6.77 21.86
N ARG A 107 5.37 -7.65 21.06
CA ARG A 107 6.11 -8.81 21.57
C ARG A 107 7.38 -8.43 22.32
N ASN A 108 8.00 -7.29 22.01
CA ASN A 108 9.19 -6.80 22.72
C ASN A 108 9.35 -5.29 22.55
N THR A 109 8.59 -4.51 23.31
CA THR A 109 8.59 -3.04 23.21
C THR A 109 9.94 -2.42 23.60
N GLU A 110 10.66 -3.03 24.55
CA GLU A 110 11.98 -2.56 25.01
C GLU A 110 13.04 -2.61 23.91
N LEU A 111 12.94 -3.56 22.98
CA LEU A 111 13.85 -3.67 21.85
C LEU A 111 13.61 -2.58 20.79
N PHE A 112 12.45 -1.91 20.80
CA PHE A 112 12.05 -0.90 19.81
C PHE A 112 11.79 0.47 20.49
N PRO A 113 12.85 1.18 20.93
CA PRO A 113 12.71 2.42 21.70
C PRO A 113 12.01 3.56 20.92
N ASN A 114 12.10 3.60 19.59
CA ASN A 114 11.36 4.57 18.78
C ASN A 114 9.99 4.04 18.29
N GLY A 115 9.47 3.02 18.96
CA GLY A 115 8.15 2.43 18.68
C GLY A 115 8.07 1.69 17.35
N GLN A 116 6.88 1.72 16.74
CA GLN A 116 6.59 1.04 15.47
C GLN A 116 7.49 1.46 14.30
N ARG A 117 8.16 2.63 14.38
CA ARG A 117 9.13 3.07 13.38
C ARG A 117 10.34 2.15 13.34
N ASP A 118 10.86 1.75 14.50
CA ASP A 118 12.01 0.82 14.57
C ASP A 118 11.59 -0.55 14.05
N THR A 119 10.40 -1.03 14.40
CA THR A 119 9.85 -2.29 13.90
C THR A 119 9.76 -2.27 12.37
N HIS A 120 9.22 -1.19 11.79
CA HIS A 120 9.14 -1.02 10.34
C HIS A 120 10.53 -1.03 9.67
N CYS A 121 11.49 -0.27 10.20
CA CYS A 121 12.86 -0.25 9.71
C CYS A 121 13.53 -1.64 9.80
N SER A 122 13.24 -2.38 10.86
CA SER A 122 13.78 -3.72 11.11
C SER A 122 13.23 -4.76 10.14
N ILE A 123 11.94 -4.68 9.80
CA ILE A 123 11.32 -5.52 8.77
C ILE A 123 11.93 -5.22 7.39
N GLU A 124 12.12 -3.95 7.04
CA GLU A 124 12.79 -3.60 5.78
C GLU A 124 14.24 -4.08 5.76
N ARG A 125 14.96 -3.95 6.88
CA ARG A 125 16.34 -4.45 7.02
C ARG A 125 16.38 -5.96 6.81
N LEU A 126 15.45 -6.70 7.43
CA LEU A 126 15.34 -8.14 7.24
C LEU A 126 15.06 -8.52 5.78
N CYS A 127 14.11 -7.85 5.12
CA CYS A 127 13.81 -8.09 3.70
C CYS A 127 15.04 -7.84 2.80
N ARG A 128 15.80 -6.77 3.06
CA ARG A 128 17.05 -6.48 2.32
C ARG A 128 18.09 -7.56 2.58
N TRP A 129 18.26 -7.96 3.83
CA TRP A 129 19.23 -8.99 4.23
C TRP A 129 18.90 -10.34 3.55
N MET A 130 17.63 -10.75 3.58
CA MET A 130 17.16 -11.97 2.90
C MET A 130 17.42 -11.88 1.39
N SER A 131 17.13 -10.74 0.78
CA SER A 131 17.37 -10.53 -0.66
C SER A 131 18.85 -10.64 -1.05
N CYS A 132 19.77 -10.35 -0.12
CA CYS A 132 21.22 -10.46 -0.35
C CYS A 132 21.73 -11.89 -0.15
N VAL A 133 21.28 -12.56 0.91
CA VAL A 133 21.80 -13.88 1.32
C VAL A 133 21.11 -15.03 0.59
N CYS A 134 19.81 -14.91 0.32
CA CYS A 134 19.01 -15.92 -0.36
C CYS A 134 18.19 -15.27 -1.49
N PRO A 135 18.82 -14.88 -2.63
CA PRO A 135 18.13 -14.19 -3.71
C PRO A 135 16.98 -15.01 -4.28
N LEU A 136 15.83 -14.37 -4.50
CA LEU A 136 14.68 -15.00 -5.14
C LEU A 136 14.88 -15.11 -6.66
N PRO A 137 14.35 -16.16 -7.30
CA PRO A 137 14.33 -16.24 -8.76
C PRO A 137 13.55 -15.05 -9.35
N PRO A 138 13.94 -14.57 -10.54
CA PRO A 138 13.24 -13.48 -11.21
C PRO A 138 11.78 -13.88 -11.51
N ALA A 139 10.86 -12.94 -11.31
CA ALA A 139 9.42 -13.19 -11.48
C ALA A 139 9.01 -13.32 -12.96
N SER A 140 9.82 -12.78 -13.87
CA SER A 140 9.63 -12.84 -15.32
C SER A 140 10.99 -12.91 -16.02
N SER A 141 10.99 -13.29 -17.30
CA SER A 141 12.17 -13.31 -18.17
C SER A 141 12.88 -11.96 -18.31
N ALA A 142 12.26 -10.86 -17.86
CA ALA A 142 12.79 -9.49 -17.97
C ALA A 142 13.90 -9.15 -16.95
N GLY A 143 14.40 -10.12 -16.17
CA GLY A 143 15.62 -9.97 -15.36
C GLY A 143 15.48 -9.08 -14.11
N GLU A 144 14.29 -8.61 -13.77
CA GLU A 144 14.11 -7.78 -12.58
C GLU A 144 14.22 -8.65 -11.32
N ARG A 145 15.24 -8.38 -10.49
CA ARG A 145 15.49 -9.12 -9.25
C ARG A 145 14.31 -8.95 -8.30
N ARG A 146 13.56 -10.02 -8.10
CA ARG A 146 12.52 -10.09 -7.07
C ARG A 146 13.16 -9.93 -5.69
N ARG A 147 12.60 -9.04 -4.88
CA ARG A 147 13.03 -8.79 -3.50
C ARG A 147 11.97 -9.31 -2.53
N TYR A 148 12.40 -9.69 -1.34
CA TYR A 148 11.47 -10.03 -0.27
C TYR A 148 10.62 -8.81 0.09
N THR A 149 9.34 -9.09 0.35
CA THR A 149 8.41 -8.13 0.91
C THR A 149 7.97 -8.60 2.29
N ARG A 150 7.47 -7.69 3.12
CA ARG A 150 6.94 -8.03 4.44
C ARG A 150 5.80 -9.06 4.36
N GLU A 151 5.00 -9.01 3.29
CA GLU A 151 3.93 -9.97 3.04
C GLU A 151 4.48 -11.34 2.71
N ASP A 152 5.57 -11.43 1.93
CA ASP A 152 6.25 -12.71 1.73
C ASP A 152 6.70 -13.32 3.06
N LEU A 153 6.95 -12.50 4.07
CA LEU A 153 7.34 -12.90 5.43
C LEU A 153 6.16 -13.04 6.39
N ARG A 154 4.92 -13.17 5.90
CA ARG A 154 3.70 -13.28 6.73
C ARG A 154 3.42 -12.06 7.62
N ILE A 155 4.09 -10.92 7.39
CA ILE A 155 3.86 -9.66 8.11
C ILE A 155 2.96 -8.74 7.27
N GLY A 156 1.67 -8.80 7.53
CA GLY A 156 0.65 -7.98 6.88
C GLY A 156 0.51 -6.57 7.44
N ALA A 157 -0.28 -5.77 6.73
CA ALA A 157 -0.84 -4.54 7.25
C ALA A 157 -2.07 -4.83 8.11
N SER A 158 -2.26 -4.01 9.15
CA SER A 158 -3.50 -4.01 9.93
C SER A 158 -4.67 -3.60 9.03
N GLY A 159 -5.66 -4.47 8.90
CA GLY A 159 -6.86 -4.22 8.11
C GLY A 159 -7.68 -3.11 8.78
N LYS A 160 -7.95 -2.04 8.04
CA LYS A 160 -8.82 -0.94 8.52
C LYS A 160 -9.91 -0.55 7.52
N SER A 161 -9.73 -0.91 6.26
CA SER A 161 -10.65 -0.56 5.20
C SER A 161 -11.85 -1.50 5.21
N ILE A 162 -13.03 -0.97 4.92
CA ILE A 162 -14.29 -1.73 4.89
C ILE A 162 -14.80 -1.77 3.46
N LEU A 163 -15.14 -2.95 2.98
CA LEU A 163 -15.75 -3.20 1.68
C LEU A 163 -17.24 -3.53 1.87
N LEU A 164 -18.12 -2.92 1.07
CA LEU A 164 -19.56 -3.14 1.14
C LEU A 164 -20.19 -3.02 -0.25
N GLY A 165 -21.29 -3.72 -0.52
CA GLY A 165 -22.09 -3.50 -1.73
C GLY A 165 -21.92 -4.58 -2.79
N ASN A 166 -22.20 -4.26 -4.05
CA ASN A 166 -22.38 -5.22 -5.13
C ASN A 166 -21.06 -5.78 -5.68
N LEU A 167 -20.34 -6.54 -4.86
CA LEU A 167 -19.12 -7.23 -5.25
C LEU A 167 -18.99 -8.55 -4.52
N ALA A 168 -18.67 -9.60 -5.27
CA ALA A 168 -18.29 -10.90 -4.75
C ALA A 168 -16.95 -11.33 -5.35
N PHE A 169 -16.21 -12.15 -4.61
CA PHE A 169 -14.92 -12.68 -5.03
C PHE A 169 -14.59 -13.90 -4.19
N ASP A 170 -13.59 -14.67 -4.62
CA ASP A 170 -13.17 -15.89 -3.95
C ASP A 170 -11.87 -15.66 -3.19
N ILE A 171 -11.72 -16.34 -2.05
CA ILE A 171 -10.48 -16.42 -1.28
C ILE A 171 -10.13 -17.90 -1.10
N PRO A 172 -8.88 -18.33 -1.29
CA PRO A 172 -8.47 -19.70 -0.98
C PRO A 172 -8.79 -20.09 0.47
N THR A 173 -9.30 -21.30 0.72
CA THR A 173 -9.75 -21.73 2.06
C THR A 173 -8.62 -21.70 3.09
N VAL A 174 -7.39 -21.99 2.68
CA VAL A 174 -6.18 -21.94 3.53
C VAL A 174 -5.88 -20.51 4.02
N SER A 175 -6.44 -19.52 3.35
CA SER A 175 -6.33 -18.10 3.67
C SER A 175 -7.51 -17.57 4.50
N ALA A 176 -8.66 -18.26 4.48
CA ALA A 176 -9.90 -17.79 5.13
C ALA A 176 -9.87 -17.84 6.67
N THR A 177 -9.03 -18.69 7.27
CA THR A 177 -8.92 -18.85 8.74
C THR A 177 -8.40 -17.59 9.46
N SER A 178 -7.75 -16.66 8.76
CA SER A 178 -7.27 -15.40 9.36
C SER A 178 -8.21 -14.21 9.19
N THR A 179 -9.28 -14.35 8.39
CA THR A 179 -10.32 -13.32 8.29
C THR A 179 -11.32 -13.55 9.41
N SER A 180 -11.44 -12.58 10.32
CA SER A 180 -12.56 -12.49 11.26
C SER A 180 -13.86 -12.28 10.45
N LEU A 181 -14.37 -13.36 9.86
CA LEU A 181 -15.74 -13.47 9.41
C LEU A 181 -16.56 -13.43 10.70
N VAL A 182 -17.23 -12.30 10.93
CA VAL A 182 -18.20 -12.18 12.02
C VAL A 182 -19.35 -13.11 11.63
N SER A 183 -19.28 -14.35 12.11
CA SER A 183 -20.26 -15.39 11.84
C SER A 183 -21.62 -14.99 12.42
N GLY A 184 -22.53 -14.58 11.55
CA GLY A 184 -23.96 -14.77 11.73
C GLY A 184 -24.42 -15.84 10.75
N GLY A 185 -24.72 -17.04 11.26
CA GLY A 185 -25.36 -18.11 10.49
C GLY A 185 -24.40 -19.10 9.82
N ALA A 186 -24.08 -20.19 10.52
CA ALA A 186 -23.61 -21.41 9.88
C ALA A 186 -24.78 -22.01 9.07
N GLN A 187 -24.68 -21.98 7.75
CA GLN A 187 -25.38 -22.95 6.90
C GLN A 187 -24.34 -23.94 6.39
N GLU A 188 -24.63 -25.22 6.62
CA GLU A 188 -23.84 -26.38 6.25
C GLU A 188 -23.53 -26.35 4.74
N LEU A 189 -22.25 -26.52 4.40
CA LEU A 189 -21.80 -26.65 3.02
C LEU A 189 -22.17 -28.04 2.48
N PRO A 190 -22.71 -28.17 1.25
CA PRO A 190 -22.87 -29.46 0.60
C PRO A 190 -21.51 -29.99 0.13
N THR A 191 -21.32 -31.28 0.39
CA THR A 191 -20.23 -32.16 -0.07
C THR A 191 -19.72 -31.85 -1.47
N CYS A 192 -18.45 -31.44 -1.58
CA CYS A 192 -17.79 -31.15 -2.85
C CYS A 192 -17.02 -32.37 -3.38
N VAL A 193 -17.25 -32.69 -4.66
CA VAL A 193 -16.50 -33.64 -5.48
C VAL A 193 -15.13 -33.01 -5.84
N PRO A 194 -13.99 -33.74 -5.77
CA PRO A 194 -12.69 -33.13 -5.99
C PRO A 194 -12.39 -32.94 -7.48
N SER A 195 -12.58 -31.71 -7.96
CA SER A 195 -11.84 -31.20 -9.12
C SER A 195 -10.67 -30.35 -8.60
N ALA A 196 -9.50 -30.48 -9.22
CA ALA A 196 -8.19 -29.94 -8.80
C ALA A 196 -8.04 -28.40 -8.77
N LYS A 197 -9.08 -27.67 -8.36
CA LYS A 197 -9.03 -26.24 -8.01
C LYS A 197 -8.79 -26.14 -6.51
N VAL A 198 -7.82 -25.29 -6.11
CA VAL A 198 -7.60 -24.95 -4.70
C VAL A 198 -8.96 -24.56 -4.12
N PRO A 199 -9.41 -25.21 -3.02
CA PRO A 199 -10.72 -24.91 -2.48
C PRO A 199 -10.74 -23.42 -2.11
N SER A 200 -11.86 -22.77 -2.43
CA SER A 200 -12.05 -21.34 -2.24
C SER A 200 -13.40 -21.07 -1.58
N VAL A 201 -13.47 -19.98 -0.84
CA VAL A 201 -14.68 -19.49 -0.18
C VAL A 201 -15.09 -18.21 -0.89
N GLU A 202 -16.35 -18.15 -1.33
CA GLU A 202 -16.93 -16.91 -1.84
C GLU A 202 -17.16 -15.94 -0.68
N VAL A 203 -16.71 -14.70 -0.84
CA VAL A 203 -17.06 -13.57 0.00
C VAL A 203 -17.97 -12.66 -0.81
N ASN A 204 -19.20 -12.48 -0.32
CA ASN A 204 -20.20 -11.63 -0.96
C ASN A 204 -20.43 -10.37 -0.13
N ALA A 205 -19.80 -9.26 -0.52
CA ALA A 205 -19.84 -8.00 0.23
C ALA A 205 -21.25 -7.38 0.31
N LYS A 206 -22.22 -7.87 -0.49
CA LYS A 206 -23.61 -7.40 -0.45
C LYS A 206 -24.38 -7.98 0.73
N HIS A 207 -23.99 -9.16 1.22
CA HIS A 207 -24.64 -9.83 2.35
C HIS A 207 -24.09 -9.40 3.71
N HIS A 208 -22.96 -8.68 3.75
CA HIS A 208 -22.34 -8.21 5.00
C HIS A 208 -22.79 -6.78 5.31
N ILE A 209 -23.81 -6.64 6.17
CA ILE A 209 -24.40 -5.33 6.54
C ILE A 209 -23.37 -4.40 7.20
N SER A 210 -22.49 -4.95 8.05
CA SER A 210 -21.40 -4.19 8.67
C SER A 210 -20.17 -4.02 7.77
N GLY A 211 -20.22 -4.56 6.55
CA GLY A 211 -19.12 -4.62 5.60
C GLY A 211 -18.08 -5.69 5.92
N VAL A 212 -17.19 -5.91 4.95
CA VAL A 212 -16.08 -6.87 5.01
C VAL A 212 -14.79 -6.10 5.29
N LEU A 213 -14.08 -6.47 6.36
CA LEU A 213 -12.78 -5.86 6.66
C LEU A 213 -11.72 -6.33 5.65
N VAL A 214 -11.14 -5.40 4.90
CA VAL A 214 -10.08 -5.69 3.92
C VAL A 214 -8.76 -5.96 4.64
N SER A 215 -8.50 -7.24 4.89
CA SER A 215 -7.28 -7.76 5.49
C SER A 215 -6.14 -7.90 4.47
N THR A 216 -4.92 -8.14 4.94
CA THR A 216 -3.78 -8.46 4.06
C THR A 216 -4.06 -9.69 3.21
N THR A 217 -4.72 -10.71 3.78
CA THR A 217 -5.14 -11.90 3.07
C THR A 217 -6.05 -11.58 1.89
N LEU A 218 -7.08 -10.77 2.14
CA LEU A 218 -8.00 -10.26 1.10
C LEU A 218 -7.24 -9.51 0.02
N GLY A 219 -6.35 -8.59 0.40
CA GLY A 219 -5.56 -7.83 -0.56
C GLY A 219 -4.67 -8.68 -1.46
N LEU A 220 -4.14 -9.79 -0.95
CA LEU A 220 -3.21 -10.66 -1.68
C LEU A 220 -3.88 -11.77 -2.48
N HIS A 221 -5.02 -12.30 -2.01
CA HIS A 221 -5.58 -13.56 -2.51
C HIS A 221 -7.03 -13.47 -2.99
N ALA A 222 -7.69 -12.32 -2.84
CA ALA A 222 -8.97 -12.12 -3.50
C ALA A 222 -8.79 -12.25 -5.02
N HIS A 223 -9.62 -13.08 -5.64
CA HIS A 223 -9.62 -13.36 -7.07
C HIS A 223 -11.02 -13.76 -7.52
N ASN A 224 -11.22 -13.94 -8.82
CA ASN A 224 -12.52 -14.25 -9.44
C ASN A 224 -13.59 -13.20 -9.08
N PHE A 225 -13.23 -11.92 -9.19
CA PHE A 225 -14.13 -10.80 -8.90
C PHE A 225 -15.33 -10.79 -9.83
N ARG A 226 -16.52 -10.54 -9.27
CA ARG A 226 -17.80 -10.54 -9.99
C ARG A 226 -18.86 -9.72 -9.26
N ALA A 227 -19.96 -9.42 -9.93
CA ALA A 227 -21.11 -8.82 -9.26
C ALA A 227 -21.73 -9.80 -8.26
N ALA A 228 -22.23 -9.27 -7.14
CA ALA A 228 -22.89 -10.07 -6.13
C ALA A 228 -24.21 -10.63 -6.69
N GLY A 229 -24.31 -11.96 -6.79
CA GLY A 229 -25.50 -12.63 -7.33
C GLY A 229 -25.45 -12.96 -8.82
N ALA A 230 -24.28 -12.82 -9.49
CA ALA A 230 -24.11 -13.13 -10.91
C ALA A 230 -24.52 -14.57 -11.32
N GLY A 231 -24.63 -15.51 -10.37
CA GLY A 231 -25.16 -16.85 -10.62
C GLY A 231 -26.68 -16.93 -10.88
N ARG A 232 -27.45 -15.88 -10.60
CA ARG A 232 -28.91 -15.80 -10.82
C ARG A 232 -29.33 -14.82 -11.93
N GLY A 233 -28.38 -14.20 -12.62
CA GLY A 233 -28.64 -13.25 -13.70
C GLY A 233 -27.39 -12.42 -14.02
N ASN A 234 -27.42 -11.73 -15.16
CA ASN A 234 -26.33 -10.94 -15.75
C ASN A 234 -26.01 -9.64 -14.96
N GLY A 235 -26.01 -9.71 -13.63
CA GLY A 235 -25.76 -8.56 -12.76
C GLY A 235 -24.37 -8.00 -13.02
N VAL A 236 -24.28 -6.69 -13.25
CA VAL A 236 -23.02 -5.96 -13.46
C VAL A 236 -22.80 -5.03 -12.28
N THR A 237 -21.58 -5.03 -11.73
CA THR A 237 -21.15 -3.98 -10.81
C THR A 237 -20.90 -2.73 -11.62
N ALA A 238 -21.65 -1.66 -11.36
CA ALA A 238 -21.58 -0.43 -12.15
C ALA A 238 -20.26 0.33 -11.92
N ALA A 239 -19.80 0.38 -10.67
CA ALA A 239 -18.53 1.00 -10.28
C ALA A 239 -18.08 0.50 -8.90
N LEU A 240 -16.77 0.63 -8.64
CA LEU A 240 -16.20 0.58 -7.30
C LEU A 240 -15.91 2.00 -6.82
N VAL A 241 -16.59 2.44 -5.78
CA VAL A 241 -16.48 3.78 -5.21
C VAL A 241 -15.65 3.72 -3.93
N VAL A 242 -14.47 4.31 -3.98
CA VAL A 242 -13.59 4.49 -2.83
C VAL A 242 -14.03 5.73 -2.06
N VAL A 243 -14.23 5.59 -0.75
CA VAL A 243 -14.61 6.70 0.14
C VAL A 243 -13.62 6.84 1.29
N GLU A 244 -13.36 8.06 1.73
CA GLU A 244 -12.44 8.31 2.83
C GLU A 244 -13.04 7.96 4.21
N LYS A 245 -14.25 8.46 4.48
CA LYS A 245 -14.86 8.47 5.81
C LYS A 245 -15.96 7.41 5.92
N GLU A 246 -16.01 6.78 7.08
CA GLU A 246 -17.03 5.77 7.39
C GLU A 246 -18.44 6.35 7.48
N SER A 247 -18.60 7.60 7.96
CA SER A 247 -19.90 8.28 7.93
C SER A 247 -20.42 8.48 6.51
N THR A 248 -19.54 8.78 5.55
CA THR A 248 -19.89 8.86 4.13
C THR A 248 -20.29 7.50 3.57
N LEU A 249 -19.58 6.42 3.94
CA LEU A 249 -19.96 5.06 3.57
C LEU A 249 -21.39 4.73 4.03
N HIS A 250 -21.69 4.97 5.31
CA HIS A 250 -23.02 4.72 5.87
C HIS A 250 -24.08 5.55 5.19
N THR A 251 -23.81 6.83 4.91
CA THR A 251 -24.74 7.68 4.15
C THR A 251 -25.06 7.08 2.78
N LEU A 252 -24.05 6.58 2.04
CA LEU A 252 -24.25 5.96 0.73
C LEU A 252 -24.98 4.61 0.83
N ALA A 253 -24.71 3.84 1.88
CA ALA A 253 -25.35 2.56 2.15
C ALA A 253 -26.80 2.72 2.64
N ASP A 254 -27.14 3.77 3.36
CA ASP A 254 -28.48 4.03 3.88
C ASP A 254 -29.42 4.54 2.78
N VAL A 255 -28.92 5.40 1.89
CA VAL A 255 -29.71 5.88 0.73
C VAL A 255 -30.14 4.73 -0.18
N LYS A 256 -29.36 3.66 -0.24
CA LYS A 256 -29.72 2.40 -0.90
C LYS A 256 -31.02 1.80 -0.34
N SER A 257 -31.18 1.81 0.98
CA SER A 257 -32.34 1.25 1.66
C SER A 257 -33.59 2.11 1.46
N ALA A 258 -33.44 3.41 1.27
CA ALA A 258 -34.55 4.36 1.15
C ALA A 258 -35.17 4.42 -0.26
N LEU A 259 -34.40 4.18 -1.33
CA LEU A 259 -34.86 4.41 -2.71
C LEU A 259 -35.60 3.25 -3.38
N GLY A 260 -35.60 2.04 -2.80
CA GLY A 260 -36.23 0.88 -3.43
C GLY A 260 -35.51 0.40 -4.71
N SER A 261 -35.77 -0.84 -5.09
CA SER A 261 -35.02 -1.66 -6.06
C SER A 261 -34.63 -0.97 -7.39
N GLU A 262 -33.37 -1.19 -7.81
CA GLU A 262 -32.68 -0.72 -9.04
C GLU A 262 -32.03 0.68 -9.02
N SER A 263 -31.64 1.19 -7.85
CA SER A 263 -30.81 2.40 -7.80
C SER A 263 -29.37 2.13 -8.28
N ILE A 264 -28.69 3.14 -8.85
CA ILE A 264 -27.25 3.07 -9.14
C ILE A 264 -26.44 2.66 -7.90
N SER A 265 -26.87 3.10 -6.71
CA SER A 265 -26.24 2.73 -5.44
C SER A 265 -26.26 1.22 -5.18
N ASP A 266 -27.32 0.52 -5.60
CA ASP A 266 -27.43 -0.94 -5.48
C ASP A 266 -26.46 -1.71 -6.38
N ARG A 267 -26.03 -1.08 -7.48
CA ARG A 267 -25.10 -1.66 -8.45
C ARG A 267 -23.65 -1.31 -8.15
N CYS A 268 -23.38 -0.41 -7.22
CA CYS A 268 -22.04 -0.03 -6.81
C CYS A 268 -21.51 -0.93 -5.69
N ALA A 269 -20.19 -1.05 -5.65
CA ALA A 269 -19.44 -1.50 -4.48
C ALA A 269 -18.71 -0.30 -3.88
N TYR A 270 -18.50 -0.32 -2.57
CA TYR A 270 -17.92 0.77 -1.80
C TYR A 270 -16.72 0.28 -1.01
N LEU A 271 -15.60 0.98 -1.10
CA LEU A 271 -14.40 0.72 -0.32
C LEU A 271 -14.06 1.93 0.55
N CYS A 272 -14.35 1.84 1.85
CA CYS A 272 -14.01 2.87 2.82
C CYS A 272 -12.58 2.70 3.32
N SER A 273 -11.74 3.72 3.17
CA SER A 273 -10.33 3.66 3.57
C SER A 273 -10.08 4.00 5.04
N LYS A 274 -11.01 4.71 5.70
CA LYS A 274 -10.84 5.32 7.03
C LYS A 274 -9.56 6.17 7.08
N GLY A 275 -9.50 7.20 6.23
CA GLY A 275 -8.33 8.07 6.03
C GLY A 275 -7.31 7.48 5.03
N TYR A 276 -6.00 7.58 5.32
CA TYR A 276 -4.95 7.14 4.39
C TYR A 276 -5.03 5.66 4.01
N PRO A 277 -4.90 5.26 2.73
CA PRO A 277 -5.06 3.87 2.30
C PRO A 277 -4.06 2.92 2.97
N CYS A 278 -4.53 1.80 3.51
CA CYS A 278 -3.60 0.75 4.00
C CYS A 278 -3.05 -0.07 2.84
N ARG A 279 -1.99 -0.84 3.08
CA ARG A 279 -1.38 -1.67 2.04
C ARG A 279 -2.35 -2.74 1.52
N ALA A 280 -3.14 -3.34 2.41
CA ALA A 280 -4.14 -4.34 2.05
C ALA A 280 -5.18 -3.81 1.04
N SER A 281 -5.75 -2.62 1.26
CA SER A 281 -6.75 -2.06 0.34
C SER A 281 -6.14 -1.64 -1.00
N ARG A 282 -4.88 -1.18 -1.02
CA ARG A 282 -4.17 -0.91 -2.29
C ARG A 282 -3.93 -2.18 -3.10
N LEU A 283 -3.52 -3.28 -2.46
CA LEU A 283 -3.34 -4.56 -3.14
C LEU A 283 -4.68 -5.11 -3.65
N PHE A 284 -5.74 -5.02 -2.84
CA PHE A 284 -7.08 -5.40 -3.24
C PHE A 284 -7.53 -4.69 -4.52
N LEU A 285 -7.38 -3.35 -4.57
CA LEU A 285 -7.73 -2.57 -5.76
C LEU A 285 -6.91 -2.98 -6.99
N ARG A 286 -5.61 -3.27 -6.83
CA ARG A 286 -4.75 -3.74 -7.92
C ARG A 286 -5.20 -5.10 -8.45
N SER A 287 -5.51 -6.04 -7.57
CA SER A 287 -6.01 -7.37 -7.95
C SER A 287 -7.36 -7.26 -8.66
N LEU A 288 -8.27 -6.44 -8.14
CA LEU A 288 -9.58 -6.18 -8.74
C LEU A 288 -9.46 -5.57 -10.13
N HIS A 289 -8.65 -4.51 -10.29
CA HIS A 289 -8.48 -3.87 -11.60
C HIS A 289 -7.82 -4.79 -12.63
N ARG A 290 -6.89 -5.66 -12.20
CA ARG A 290 -6.25 -6.63 -13.09
C ARG A 290 -7.26 -7.63 -13.68
N GLU A 291 -8.27 -8.01 -12.90
CA GLU A 291 -9.28 -8.99 -13.33
C GLU A 291 -10.50 -8.34 -14.00
N LEU A 292 -10.87 -7.14 -13.58
CA LEU A 292 -11.97 -6.34 -14.11
C LEU A 292 -11.48 -4.96 -14.57
N PRO A 293 -10.69 -4.87 -15.67
CA PRO A 293 -10.10 -3.61 -16.12
C PRO A 293 -11.15 -2.58 -16.54
N GLU A 294 -12.30 -3.05 -17.04
CA GLU A 294 -13.42 -2.21 -17.46
C GLU A 294 -14.26 -1.67 -16.30
N LEU A 295 -14.11 -2.22 -15.08
CA LEU A 295 -14.87 -1.77 -13.92
C LEU A 295 -14.37 -0.38 -13.48
N PRO A 296 -15.19 0.68 -13.55
CA PRO A 296 -14.76 2.01 -13.16
C PRO A 296 -14.41 2.07 -11.67
N ILE A 297 -13.25 2.64 -11.35
CA ILE A 297 -12.84 2.94 -9.97
C ILE A 297 -12.98 4.44 -9.75
N LEU A 298 -13.92 4.82 -8.90
CA LEU A 298 -14.19 6.20 -8.53
C LEU A 298 -13.60 6.47 -7.14
N VAL A 299 -13.09 7.67 -6.89
CA VAL A 299 -12.64 8.08 -5.56
C VAL A 299 -13.32 9.36 -5.12
N LEU A 300 -13.95 9.27 -3.95
CA LEU A 300 -14.74 10.32 -3.31
C LEU A 300 -14.07 10.71 -2.00
N VAL A 301 -13.38 11.86 -2.02
CA VAL A 301 -12.57 12.39 -0.93
C VAL A 301 -12.95 13.84 -0.65
N ASP A 302 -12.54 14.33 0.52
CA ASP A 302 -12.63 15.75 0.85
C ASP A 302 -11.86 16.60 -0.17
N GLY A 303 -12.33 17.83 -0.36
CA GLY A 303 -11.71 18.85 -1.21
C GLY A 303 -10.59 19.56 -0.44
N ASP A 304 -9.62 18.80 0.03
CA ASP A 304 -8.47 19.29 0.78
C ASP A 304 -7.17 18.58 0.35
N PRO A 305 -5.99 19.06 0.78
CA PRO A 305 -4.72 18.44 0.36
C PRO A 305 -4.58 16.98 0.80
N HIS A 306 -5.20 16.59 1.91
CA HIS A 306 -5.15 15.22 2.42
C HIS A 306 -6.03 14.29 1.59
N GLY A 307 -7.24 14.71 1.24
CA GLY A 307 -8.16 14.01 0.35
C GLY A 307 -7.52 13.75 -1.01
N LEU A 308 -6.92 14.78 -1.63
CA LEU A 308 -6.17 14.60 -2.88
C LEU A 308 -5.02 13.60 -2.71
N ARG A 309 -4.26 13.69 -1.62
CA ARG A 309 -3.16 12.74 -1.37
C ARG A 309 -3.66 11.31 -1.14
N ILE A 310 -4.82 11.12 -0.52
CA ILE A 310 -5.47 9.80 -0.35
C ILE A 310 -5.78 9.20 -1.72
N ALA A 311 -6.44 9.96 -2.59
CA ALA A 311 -6.75 9.53 -3.96
C ALA A 311 -5.47 9.18 -4.75
N LEU A 312 -4.45 10.03 -4.71
CA LEU A 312 -3.15 9.75 -5.35
C LEU A 312 -2.41 8.55 -4.74
N THR A 313 -2.62 8.26 -3.44
CA THR A 313 -2.06 7.07 -2.79
C THR A 313 -2.72 5.79 -3.29
N PHE A 314 -4.04 5.80 -3.51
CA PHE A 314 -4.74 4.68 -4.13
C PHE A 314 -4.34 4.48 -5.60
N MET A 315 -4.21 5.58 -6.35
CA MET A 315 -3.74 5.57 -7.74
C MET A 315 -2.34 4.94 -7.86
N GLY A 316 -1.54 5.02 -6.79
CA GLY A 316 -0.21 4.44 -6.72
C GLY A 316 0.91 5.45 -6.87
N LEU A 317 0.63 6.76 -6.75
CA LEU A 317 1.62 7.84 -6.82
C LEU A 317 2.33 8.14 -5.48
N PHE A 318 1.73 7.69 -4.38
CA PHE A 318 2.33 7.68 -3.06
C PHE A 318 2.36 6.25 -2.50
N GLY A 319 3.38 5.94 -1.70
CA GLY A 319 3.52 4.64 -1.05
C GLY A 319 4.97 4.15 -1.02
N GLU A 320 5.19 3.06 -0.30
CA GLU A 320 6.53 2.46 -0.11
C GLU A 320 7.18 2.03 -1.41
N ASP A 321 6.41 1.46 -2.35
CA ASP A 321 6.96 0.90 -3.59
C ASP A 321 7.73 1.95 -4.41
N ILE A 322 7.30 3.22 -4.34
CA ILE A 322 7.99 4.32 -5.03
C ILE A 322 9.07 4.97 -4.14
N ASN A 323 8.84 5.05 -2.83
CA ASN A 323 9.78 5.68 -1.91
C ASN A 323 11.00 4.80 -1.61
N ARG A 324 11.00 3.52 -1.97
CA ARG A 324 12.16 2.61 -1.82
C ARG A 324 13.40 3.09 -2.58
N GLY A 325 13.25 3.84 -3.67
CA GLY A 325 14.38 4.51 -4.35
C GLY A 325 14.89 5.77 -3.63
N ARG A 326 14.10 6.39 -2.74
CA ARG A 326 14.38 7.71 -2.15
C ARG A 326 15.33 7.68 -0.95
N ARG A 327 15.33 6.62 -0.13
CA ARG A 327 16.11 6.63 1.14
C ARG A 327 17.63 6.62 0.94
N CYS A 328 18.11 6.41 -0.28
CA CYS A 328 19.53 6.49 -0.62
C CYS A 328 19.92 7.79 -1.37
N GLN A 329 19.01 8.76 -1.54
CA GLN A 329 19.32 10.02 -2.24
C GLN A 329 19.17 11.24 -1.31
N PRO A 330 20.05 12.25 -1.42
CA PRO A 330 19.94 13.49 -0.65
C PRO A 330 18.59 14.19 -0.93
N ALA A 331 18.04 14.85 0.10
CA ALA A 331 16.66 15.34 0.15
C ALA A 331 16.28 16.46 -0.85
N GLU A 332 17.20 16.91 -1.71
CA GLU A 332 17.01 18.13 -2.52
C GLU A 332 16.60 17.91 -3.98
N ARG A 333 16.67 16.69 -4.54
CA ARG A 333 16.23 16.47 -5.93
C ARG A 333 14.83 15.86 -5.99
N VAL A 334 13.96 16.48 -6.78
CA VAL A 334 12.70 15.89 -7.22
C VAL A 334 13.06 14.72 -8.14
N PRO A 335 12.87 13.45 -7.74
CA PRO A 335 13.24 12.35 -8.63
C PRO A 335 12.14 12.24 -9.70
N GLU A 336 12.55 12.29 -10.97
CA GLU A 336 11.71 11.93 -12.11
C GLU A 336 11.06 10.56 -11.84
N LEU A 337 9.74 10.43 -12.06
CA LEU A 337 9.12 9.11 -12.03
C LEU A 337 9.59 8.34 -13.25
N SER A 338 10.15 7.15 -13.06
CA SER A 338 10.38 6.24 -14.17
C SER A 338 9.05 5.89 -14.84
N THR A 339 9.05 5.77 -16.17
CA THR A 339 7.89 5.38 -17.00
C THR A 339 7.20 4.10 -16.49
N SER A 340 7.96 3.14 -15.96
CA SER A 340 7.42 1.91 -15.35
C SER A 340 6.50 2.16 -14.15
N VAL A 341 6.79 3.17 -13.32
CA VAL A 341 5.95 3.53 -12.17
C VAL A 341 4.64 4.15 -12.64
N VAL A 342 4.69 4.95 -13.69
CA VAL A 342 3.52 5.59 -14.30
C VAL A 342 2.62 4.55 -14.96
N ALA A 343 3.19 3.58 -15.67
CA ALA A 343 2.45 2.46 -16.26
C ALA A 343 1.78 1.55 -15.22
N ALA A 344 2.23 1.57 -13.96
CA ALA A 344 1.65 0.79 -12.86
C ALA A 344 0.56 1.54 -12.07
N LEU A 345 0.20 2.76 -12.49
CA LEU A 345 -0.87 3.53 -11.85
C LEU A 345 -2.25 2.94 -12.17
N LEU A 346 -3.14 2.98 -11.18
CA LEU A 346 -4.53 2.58 -11.38
C LEU A 346 -5.32 3.71 -12.06
N PRO A 347 -6.15 3.43 -13.07
CA PRO A 347 -7.00 4.41 -13.74
C PRO A 347 -8.20 4.79 -12.86
N ILE A 348 -7.92 5.43 -11.73
CA ILE A 348 -8.91 5.91 -10.78
C ILE A 348 -9.40 7.28 -11.23
N ARG A 349 -10.71 7.51 -11.16
CA ARG A 349 -11.34 8.79 -11.44
C ARG A 349 -11.72 9.51 -10.17
N TRP A 350 -11.31 10.77 -10.04
CA TRP A 350 -11.64 11.58 -8.88
C TRP A 350 -12.99 12.29 -9.04
N VAL A 351 -13.93 11.94 -8.15
CA VAL A 351 -15.32 12.41 -8.15
C VAL A 351 -15.62 13.21 -6.87
N GLY A 352 -14.58 13.58 -6.11
CA GLY A 352 -14.70 14.32 -4.86
C GLY A 352 -15.19 15.76 -5.03
N VAL A 353 -15.43 16.41 -3.90
CA VAL A 353 -15.82 17.82 -3.88
C VAL A 353 -14.63 18.70 -4.32
N ARG A 354 -14.92 19.67 -5.17
CA ARG A 354 -13.96 20.66 -5.66
C ARG A 354 -14.24 21.99 -4.96
N PRO A 355 -13.36 22.50 -4.08
CA PRO A 355 -13.49 23.83 -3.50
C PRO A 355 -13.84 24.90 -4.53
N SER A 356 -13.23 24.88 -5.70
CA SER A 356 -13.42 25.82 -6.81
C SER A 356 -14.85 25.85 -7.35
N CYS A 357 -15.59 24.73 -7.23
CA CYS A 357 -16.98 24.62 -7.70
C CYS A 357 -18.02 24.98 -6.64
N LEU A 358 -17.61 25.25 -5.39
CA LEU A 358 -18.51 25.73 -4.35
C LEU A 358 -18.74 27.25 -4.50
N SER A 359 -19.88 27.77 -4.05
CA SER A 359 -20.07 29.22 -3.99
C SER A 359 -19.17 29.84 -2.91
N HIS A 360 -18.87 31.14 -3.02
CA HIS A 360 -18.04 31.84 -2.04
C HIS A 360 -18.67 31.89 -0.64
N ASP A 361 -20.00 31.89 -0.57
CA ASP A 361 -20.77 31.98 0.68
C ASP A 361 -21.07 30.61 1.30
N ASN A 362 -20.60 29.51 0.69
CA ASN A 362 -20.90 28.17 1.19
C ASN A 362 -20.26 27.92 2.56
N LYS A 363 -21.11 27.73 3.57
CA LYS A 363 -20.76 27.14 4.86
C LYS A 363 -20.15 25.76 4.62
N GLY A 364 -18.81 25.67 4.68
CA GLY A 364 -18.10 24.43 4.38
C GLY A 364 -16.68 24.63 3.86
N ARG A 365 -16.32 25.85 3.44
CA ARG A 365 -14.93 26.23 3.19
C ARG A 365 -14.21 26.54 4.50
N ALA A 366 -12.94 26.17 4.57
CA ALA A 366 -12.02 26.45 5.68
C ALA A 366 -10.65 26.90 5.15
N PRO A 367 -9.90 27.74 5.88
CA PRO A 367 -8.56 28.14 5.47
C PRO A 367 -7.56 26.97 5.51
N LEU A 368 -6.51 27.04 4.70
CA LEU A 368 -5.39 26.10 4.78
C LEU A 368 -4.53 26.34 6.02
N THR A 369 -4.19 25.25 6.72
CA THR A 369 -3.17 25.26 7.78
C THR A 369 -1.77 25.16 7.19
N GLU A 370 -0.75 25.41 8.02
CA GLU A 370 0.65 25.22 7.57
C GLU A 370 0.99 23.77 7.23
N HIS A 371 0.32 22.81 7.88
CA HIS A 371 0.46 21.41 7.49
C HIS A 371 -0.17 21.15 6.12
N ASP A 372 -1.37 21.69 5.88
CA ASP A 372 -2.06 21.57 4.60
C ASP A 372 -1.20 22.10 3.45
N ARG A 373 -0.58 23.28 3.62
CA ARG A 373 0.32 23.87 2.61
C ARG A 373 1.47 22.94 2.23
N ARG A 374 2.09 22.29 3.22
CA ARG A 374 3.18 21.33 2.98
C ARG A 374 2.70 20.09 2.24
N VAL A 375 1.53 19.56 2.59
CA VAL A 375 0.93 18.40 1.89
C VAL A 375 0.56 18.79 0.46
N LEU A 376 -0.03 19.96 0.26
CA LEU A 376 -0.46 20.47 -1.05
C LEU A 376 0.74 20.64 -1.99
N LYS A 377 1.85 21.20 -1.49
CA LYS A 377 3.11 21.30 -2.26
C LYS A 377 3.58 19.93 -2.75
N GLN A 378 3.52 18.90 -1.91
CA GLN A 378 3.90 17.54 -2.29
C GLN A 378 2.93 16.94 -3.32
N VAL A 379 1.63 17.19 -3.18
CA VAL A 379 0.60 16.76 -4.13
C VAL A 379 0.85 17.36 -5.52
N ILE A 380 1.01 18.69 -5.61
CA ILE A 380 1.27 19.41 -6.86
C ILE A 380 2.53 18.88 -7.53
N GLN A 381 3.64 18.84 -6.78
CA GLN A 381 4.92 18.37 -7.30
C GLN A 381 4.85 16.94 -7.83
N ARG A 382 4.11 16.07 -7.13
CA ARG A 382 3.99 14.66 -7.51
C ARG A 382 3.08 14.46 -8.73
N ALA A 383 1.99 15.21 -8.81
CA ALA A 383 1.08 15.17 -9.96
C ALA A 383 1.79 15.68 -11.22
N LYS A 384 2.53 16.79 -11.15
CA LYS A 384 3.33 17.32 -12.28
C LYS A 384 4.34 16.29 -12.79
N ALA A 385 5.16 15.73 -11.90
CA ALA A 385 6.14 14.72 -12.27
C ALA A 385 5.52 13.44 -12.88
N ALA A 386 4.29 13.11 -12.50
CA ALA A 386 3.57 11.97 -13.07
C ALA A 386 3.03 12.28 -14.48
N LEU A 387 2.48 13.48 -14.68
CA LEU A 387 1.99 13.95 -15.99
C LEU A 387 3.12 14.05 -17.03
N GLU A 388 4.30 14.51 -16.62
CA GLU A 388 5.51 14.57 -17.44
C GLU A 388 6.00 13.18 -17.85
N GLY A 389 5.78 12.16 -17.02
CA GLY A 389 6.18 10.78 -17.29
C GLY A 389 5.18 9.93 -18.10
N LEU A 390 3.97 10.45 -18.36
CA LEU A 390 2.96 9.75 -19.16
C LEU A 390 3.24 9.92 -20.67
N PRO A 391 3.20 8.83 -21.47
CA PRO A 391 3.38 8.91 -22.91
C PRO A 391 2.26 9.73 -23.59
N GLY A 392 2.59 10.43 -24.67
CA GLY A 392 1.67 11.23 -25.47
C GLY A 392 1.64 12.73 -25.13
N THR A 393 1.57 13.58 -26.16
CA THR A 393 1.37 15.03 -26.02
C THR A 393 -0.09 15.29 -25.71
N GLY A 394 -0.37 15.93 -24.58
CA GLY A 394 -1.72 16.15 -24.05
C GLY A 394 -2.72 16.59 -25.11
N SER A 395 -3.58 15.67 -25.54
CA SER A 395 -4.83 16.05 -26.16
C SER A 395 -5.63 16.74 -25.07
N SER A 396 -5.82 18.06 -25.20
CA SER A 396 -6.70 18.84 -24.34
C SER A 396 -8.11 18.30 -24.50
N PHE A 397 -8.51 17.33 -23.67
CA PHE A 397 -9.90 16.93 -23.57
C PHE A 397 -10.68 18.13 -22.99
N PRO A 398 -11.79 18.56 -23.63
CA PRO A 398 -12.63 19.60 -23.07
C PRO A 398 -13.06 19.25 -21.65
N LEU A 399 -12.99 20.22 -20.74
CA LEU A 399 -13.34 20.03 -19.32
C LEU A 399 -14.74 19.38 -19.21
N GLY A 400 -14.83 18.28 -18.47
CA GLY A 400 -16.11 17.63 -18.15
C GLY A 400 -16.65 16.65 -19.20
N GLN A 401 -15.95 16.40 -20.31
CA GLN A 401 -16.23 15.26 -21.20
C GLN A 401 -15.48 14.03 -20.70
N TYR A 402 -16.15 13.22 -19.89
CA TYR A 402 -15.67 11.89 -19.55
C TYR A 402 -16.25 10.93 -20.58
N CYS A 403 -15.40 10.20 -21.30
CA CYS A 403 -15.89 9.04 -22.04
C CYS A 403 -16.31 7.99 -21.00
N VAL A 404 -17.62 7.91 -20.69
CA VAL A 404 -18.22 6.75 -20.06
C VAL A 404 -18.25 5.65 -21.13
N GLY A 405 -17.11 4.95 -21.20
CA GLY A 405 -16.81 3.94 -22.21
C GLY A 405 -15.73 4.42 -23.19
N GLY A 406 -14.54 3.81 -23.12
CA GLY A 406 -13.60 3.80 -24.27
C GLY A 406 -12.33 4.65 -24.18
N GLY A 407 -12.03 5.32 -23.07
CA GLY A 407 -10.71 5.94 -22.87
C GLY A 407 -9.68 4.90 -22.45
N SER A 408 -8.45 4.97 -22.97
CA SER A 408 -7.37 4.10 -22.49
C SER A 408 -7.10 4.36 -21.00
N ALA A 409 -6.53 3.40 -20.27
CA ALA A 409 -6.16 3.59 -18.87
C ALA A 409 -5.26 4.84 -18.68
N GLU A 410 -4.37 5.10 -19.64
CA GLU A 410 -3.49 6.26 -19.64
C GLU A 410 -4.27 7.59 -19.77
N ASP A 411 -5.30 7.63 -20.62
CA ASP A 411 -6.16 8.81 -20.76
C ASP A 411 -6.91 9.11 -19.46
N ILE A 412 -7.43 8.07 -18.80
CA ILE A 412 -8.12 8.20 -17.52
C ILE A 412 -7.19 8.77 -16.45
N ILE A 413 -5.95 8.26 -16.38
CA ILE A 413 -4.94 8.75 -15.45
C ILE A 413 -4.60 10.22 -15.76
N ARG A 414 -4.34 10.55 -17.03
CA ARG A 414 -3.98 11.91 -17.44
C ARG A 414 -5.06 12.92 -17.10
N VAL A 415 -6.31 12.65 -17.49
CA VAL A 415 -7.46 13.54 -17.20
C VAL A 415 -7.64 13.73 -15.71
N THR A 416 -7.56 12.64 -14.93
CA THR A 416 -7.74 12.73 -13.47
C THR A 416 -6.63 13.55 -12.83
N LEU A 417 -5.37 13.35 -13.23
CA LEU A 417 -4.23 14.11 -12.71
C LEU A 417 -4.32 15.59 -13.07
N ASP A 418 -4.72 15.94 -14.29
CA ASP A 418 -4.92 17.33 -14.71
C ASP A 418 -6.01 18.02 -13.87
N GLU A 419 -7.13 17.34 -13.61
CA GLU A 419 -8.19 17.87 -12.74
C GLU A 419 -7.73 18.07 -11.30
N MET A 420 -7.05 17.08 -10.73
CA MET A 420 -6.53 17.17 -9.37
C MET A 420 -5.46 18.25 -9.26
N LEU A 421 -4.62 18.42 -10.28
CA LEU A 421 -3.59 19.45 -10.32
C LEU A 421 -4.20 20.86 -10.42
N ARG A 422 -5.17 21.06 -11.33
CA ARG A 422 -5.90 22.32 -11.45
C ARG A 422 -6.57 22.70 -10.13
N GLU A 423 -7.24 21.75 -9.47
CA GLU A 423 -7.85 22.02 -8.18
C GLU A 423 -6.80 22.33 -7.11
N ALA A 424 -5.69 21.59 -7.08
CA ALA A 424 -4.62 21.81 -6.12
C ALA A 424 -3.96 23.19 -6.27
N GLU A 425 -3.75 23.65 -7.50
CA GLU A 425 -3.23 24.99 -7.79
C GLU A 425 -4.25 26.09 -7.42
N TRP A 426 -5.53 25.87 -7.71
CA TRP A 426 -6.60 26.77 -7.26
C TRP A 426 -6.65 26.86 -5.73
N MET A 427 -6.57 25.71 -5.05
CA MET A 427 -6.54 25.59 -3.59
C MET A 427 -5.36 26.35 -3.00
N GLN A 428 -4.18 26.26 -3.64
CA GLN A 428 -2.98 26.99 -3.24
C GLN A 428 -3.15 28.50 -3.40
N MET A 429 -3.75 28.94 -4.50
CA MET A 429 -3.99 30.36 -4.78
C MET A 429 -5.01 30.98 -3.82
N MET A 430 -6.10 30.26 -3.54
CA MET A 430 -7.23 30.79 -2.77
C MET A 430 -7.10 30.53 -1.27
N GLU A 431 -6.07 29.80 -0.82
CA GLU A 431 -5.84 29.43 0.58
C GLU A 431 -7.08 28.80 1.27
N THR A 432 -7.91 28.06 0.55
CA THR A 432 -9.13 27.43 1.09
C THR A 432 -9.24 25.94 0.74
N LYS A 433 -9.91 25.19 1.59
CA LYS A 433 -10.27 23.77 1.43
C LYS A 433 -11.73 23.53 1.83
N CYS A 434 -12.29 22.36 1.54
CA CYS A 434 -13.63 21.99 1.99
C CYS A 434 -13.76 20.49 2.31
N CYS A 435 -14.67 20.16 3.23
CA CYS A 435 -15.03 18.77 3.49
C CYS A 435 -16.06 18.27 2.46
N LEU A 436 -16.11 16.96 2.21
CA LEU A 436 -17.08 16.35 1.31
C LEU A 436 -18.53 16.67 1.71
N GLN A 437 -18.79 16.79 3.02
CA GLN A 437 -20.10 17.15 3.56
C GLN A 437 -20.54 18.58 3.23
N ALA A 438 -19.65 19.45 2.72
CA ALA A 438 -20.02 20.78 2.24
C ALA A 438 -20.81 20.73 0.92
N TYR A 439 -20.82 19.58 0.22
CA TYR A 439 -21.59 19.43 -1.00
C TYR A 439 -23.08 19.20 -0.67
N VAL A 440 -23.90 20.20 -0.98
CA VAL A 440 -25.28 20.33 -0.50
C VAL A 440 -26.19 19.22 -0.99
N GLU A 441 -26.00 18.73 -2.22
CA GLU A 441 -26.80 17.65 -2.81
C GLU A 441 -26.35 16.25 -2.36
N GLY A 442 -25.29 16.18 -1.55
CA GLY A 442 -24.78 14.95 -0.98
C GLY A 442 -23.88 14.11 -1.90
N PRO A 443 -23.15 13.15 -1.33
CA PRO A 443 -22.11 12.39 -2.04
C PRO A 443 -22.64 11.50 -3.17
N LEU A 444 -23.88 11.00 -3.06
CA LEU A 444 -24.46 10.13 -4.08
C LEU A 444 -24.67 10.89 -5.40
N ARG A 445 -25.02 12.17 -5.32
CA ARG A 445 -25.26 13.00 -6.51
C ARG A 445 -24.00 13.15 -7.35
N LEU A 446 -22.83 13.31 -6.71
CA LEU A 446 -21.54 13.33 -7.40
C LEU A 446 -21.27 12.03 -8.16
N ILE A 447 -21.64 10.88 -7.58
CA ILE A 447 -21.48 9.55 -8.24
C ILE A 447 -22.43 9.43 -9.44
N ILE A 448 -23.70 9.82 -9.28
CA ILE A 448 -24.70 9.76 -10.35
C ILE A 448 -24.32 10.69 -11.50
N ASP A 449 -23.95 11.93 -11.19
CA ASP A 449 -23.54 12.92 -12.19
C ASP A 449 -22.29 12.48 -12.95
N PHE A 450 -21.45 11.65 -12.34
CA PHE A 450 -20.31 11.04 -13.02
C PHE A 450 -20.74 9.87 -13.93
N LEU A 451 -21.60 8.98 -13.44
CA LEU A 451 -22.03 7.79 -14.18
C LEU A 451 -23.04 8.07 -15.31
N HIS A 452 -23.69 9.23 -15.30
CA HIS A 452 -24.63 9.67 -16.35
C HIS A 452 -24.01 10.56 -17.44
N ARG A 453 -22.80 11.08 -17.23
CA ARG A 453 -22.04 11.78 -18.28
C ARG A 453 -21.48 10.78 -19.27
#